data_AF-A0A5C7PZI5-F1
#
_entry.id   AF-A0A5C7PZI5-F1
#
_cell.length_a   1.000
_cell.length_b   1.000
_cell.length_c   1.000
_cell.angle_alpha   90.00
_cell.angle_beta   90.00
_cell.angle_gamma   90.00
#
_symmetry.space_group_name_H-M   'P 1'
#
loop_
_entity.id
_entity.type
_entity.pdbx_description
1 polymer ?
#
loop_
_entity_poly.entity_id
_entity_poly.type
_entity_poly.pdbx_seq_one_letter_code
_entity_poly.pdbx_strand_id
1 'polypeptide(L)'
;KVKLQLLHEHVANQRKDFLHKLSTRLIRENQTICIEDLNVKEMMKNRRLSKHIGDAGWGMFFQFLRYKADWYGTNIITIGRFEPSSKTCSKCGYIKHDLTLKDREWVCPVCGERHDRDVNAAINIRDFSFVNTGSDRNTQKSKSAKHGNSLESSAERMSAMAFEAPESLAQG
;
A
#
# COMPACT_ATOMS: atom_id res chain seq x y z
N LYS A 1 -1.25 35.96 9.32
CA LYS A 1 -0.41 34.76 9.03
C LYS A 1 -0.87 33.55 9.85
N VAL A 2 -0.85 33.60 11.20
CA VAL A 2 -1.31 32.50 12.09
C VAL A 2 -2.64 31.84 11.68
N LYS A 3 -3.72 32.63 11.46
CA LYS A 3 -5.04 32.10 11.06
C LYS A 3 -5.02 31.22 9.79
N LEU A 4 -4.13 31.49 8.84
CA LEU A 4 -3.96 30.69 7.62
C LEU A 4 -3.22 29.38 7.91
N GLN A 5 -2.20 29.42 8.76
CA GLN A 5 -1.45 28.23 9.19
C GLN A 5 -2.37 27.26 9.94
N LEU A 6 -3.19 27.76 10.88
CA LEU A 6 -4.19 26.96 11.61
C LEU A 6 -5.22 26.31 10.69
N LEU A 7 -5.66 27.00 9.62
CA LEU A 7 -6.59 26.43 8.65
C LEU A 7 -5.94 25.30 7.82
N HIS A 8 -4.69 25.50 7.37
CA HIS A 8 -3.94 24.44 6.67
C HIS A 8 -3.67 23.23 7.57
N GLU A 9 -3.35 23.46 8.85
CA GLU A 9 -3.21 22.42 9.85
C GLU A 9 -4.51 21.65 10.07
N HIS A 10 -5.64 22.35 10.23
CA HIS A 10 -6.95 21.71 10.39
C HIS A 10 -7.31 20.79 9.21
N VAL A 11 -7.12 21.26 7.97
CA VAL A 11 -7.34 20.46 6.76
C VAL A 11 -6.36 19.28 6.66
N ALA A 12 -5.09 19.47 7.05
CA ALA A 12 -4.12 18.38 7.11
C ALA A 12 -4.51 17.31 8.14
N ASN A 13 -4.99 17.72 9.32
CA ASN A 13 -5.44 16.83 10.39
C ASN A 13 -6.72 16.07 10.02
N GLN A 14 -7.72 16.71 9.39
CA GLN A 14 -8.92 16.03 8.86
C GLN A 14 -8.54 14.94 7.83
N ARG A 15 -7.68 15.27 6.87
CA ARG A 15 -7.17 14.30 5.88
C ARG A 15 -6.42 13.15 6.56
N LYS A 16 -5.54 13.45 7.53
CA LYS A 16 -4.78 12.43 8.27
C LYS A 16 -5.71 11.49 9.06
N ASP A 17 -6.71 12.03 9.75
CA ASP A 17 -7.73 11.26 10.48
C ASP A 17 -8.53 10.34 9.54
N PHE A 18 -9.04 10.87 8.43
CA PHE A 18 -9.72 10.09 7.40
C PHE A 18 -8.85 8.94 6.88
N LEU A 19 -7.58 9.22 6.53
CA LEU A 19 -6.66 8.19 6.04
C LEU A 19 -6.31 7.16 7.11
N HIS A 20 -6.18 7.54 8.39
CA HIS A 20 -6.00 6.56 9.48
C HIS A 20 -7.25 5.67 9.62
N LYS A 21 -8.47 6.24 9.64
CA LYS A 21 -9.71 5.47 9.75
C LYS A 21 -9.89 4.52 8.58
N LEU A 22 -9.71 5.00 7.35
CA LEU A 22 -9.83 4.19 6.13
C LEU A 22 -8.81 3.05 6.08
N SER A 23 -7.53 3.33 6.35
CA SER A 23 -6.50 2.29 6.36
C SER A 23 -6.70 1.26 7.47
N THR A 24 -7.11 1.66 8.68
CA THR A 24 -7.47 0.69 9.74
C THR A 24 -8.63 -0.19 9.32
N ARG A 25 -9.68 0.41 8.73
CA ARG A 25 -10.87 -0.32 8.29
C ARG A 25 -10.52 -1.38 7.24
N LEU A 26 -9.84 -1.00 6.16
CA LEU A 26 -9.44 -1.91 5.09
C LEU A 26 -8.57 -3.07 5.60
N ILE A 27 -7.61 -2.79 6.48
CA ILE A 27 -6.71 -3.80 7.05
C ILE A 27 -7.46 -4.78 7.97
N ARG A 28 -8.44 -4.31 8.75
CA ARG A 28 -9.22 -5.18 9.66
C ARG A 28 -10.33 -5.97 8.96
N GLU A 29 -10.85 -5.46 7.85
CA GLU A 29 -11.92 -6.10 7.07
C GLU A 29 -11.40 -7.14 6.05
N ASN A 30 -10.09 -7.19 5.78
CA ASN A 30 -9.51 -8.04 4.72
C ASN A 30 -8.23 -8.74 5.18
N GLN A 31 -8.06 -10.03 4.84
CA GLN A 31 -6.86 -10.82 5.13
C GLN A 31 -5.70 -10.50 4.16
N THR A 32 -6.03 -10.04 2.94
CA THR A 32 -5.08 -9.67 1.89
C THR A 32 -5.60 -8.45 1.15
N ILE A 33 -4.73 -7.48 0.90
CA ILE A 33 -5.00 -6.28 0.08
C ILE A 33 -4.04 -6.28 -1.11
N CYS A 34 -4.58 -6.11 -2.31
CA CYS A 34 -3.81 -6.03 -3.54
C CYS A 34 -3.73 -4.56 -4.00
N ILE A 35 -2.53 -4.07 -4.34
CA ILE A 35 -2.29 -2.68 -4.76
C ILE A 35 -1.37 -2.59 -5.98
N GLU A 36 -1.41 -1.47 -6.69
CA GLU A 36 -0.45 -1.14 -7.76
C GLU A 36 0.82 -0.48 -7.19
N ASP A 37 1.99 -0.75 -7.79
CA ASP A 37 3.22 0.01 -7.53
C ASP A 37 3.16 1.41 -8.20
N LEU A 38 2.37 2.30 -7.62
CA LEU A 38 2.29 3.69 -8.02
C LEU A 38 3.55 4.47 -7.58
N ASN A 39 4.29 5.02 -8.55
CA ASN A 39 5.42 5.91 -8.26
C ASN A 39 4.93 7.33 -7.87
N VAL A 40 4.31 7.44 -6.69
CA VAL A 40 3.73 8.69 -6.18
C VAL A 40 4.74 9.84 -6.20
N LYS A 41 6.03 9.58 -5.94
CA LYS A 41 7.10 10.59 -5.97
C LYS A 41 7.26 11.24 -7.35
N GLU A 42 7.25 10.44 -8.42
CA GLU A 42 7.32 10.97 -9.78
C GLU A 42 5.98 11.59 -10.22
N MET A 43 4.84 11.02 -9.82
CA MET A 43 3.53 11.61 -10.10
C MET A 43 3.36 13.00 -9.47
N MET A 44 3.94 13.24 -8.29
CA MET A 44 3.97 14.56 -7.64
C MET A 44 4.79 15.61 -8.39
N LYS A 45 5.64 15.23 -9.36
CA LYS A 45 6.32 16.19 -10.25
C LYS A 45 5.39 16.72 -11.36
N ASN A 46 4.32 16.00 -11.69
CA ASN A 46 3.37 16.43 -12.71
C ASN A 46 2.48 17.56 -12.16
N ARG A 47 2.80 18.81 -12.52
CA ARG A 47 2.08 20.02 -12.07
C ARG A 47 0.57 20.02 -12.33
N ARG A 48 0.05 19.20 -13.25
CA ARG A 48 -1.41 19.07 -13.51
C ARG A 48 -2.11 18.14 -12.53
N LEU A 49 -1.41 17.16 -11.95
CA LEU A 49 -1.99 16.14 -11.08
C LEU A 49 -1.52 16.24 -9.63
N SER A 50 -0.36 16.84 -9.37
CA SER A 50 0.30 16.86 -8.06
C SER A 50 -0.56 17.47 -6.95
N LYS A 51 -1.37 18.49 -7.26
CA LYS A 51 -2.35 19.04 -6.31
C LYS A 51 -3.35 17.97 -5.88
N HIS A 52 -4.03 17.34 -6.84
CA HIS A 52 -5.05 16.33 -6.56
C HIS A 52 -4.48 15.09 -5.85
N ILE A 53 -3.26 14.65 -6.21
CA ILE A 53 -2.58 13.53 -5.56
C ILE A 53 -2.18 13.89 -4.12
N GLY A 54 -1.67 15.11 -3.90
CA GLY A 54 -1.36 15.63 -2.57
C GLY A 54 -2.62 15.77 -1.70
N ASP A 55 -3.70 16.33 -2.25
CA ASP A 55 -5.00 16.47 -1.60
C ASP A 55 -5.61 15.11 -1.23
N ALA A 56 -5.47 14.08 -2.09
CA ALA A 56 -5.87 12.71 -1.79
C ALA A 56 -4.90 11.96 -0.83
N GLY A 57 -3.69 12.47 -0.62
CA GLY A 57 -2.74 11.97 0.39
C GLY A 57 -2.17 10.56 0.14
N TRP A 58 -2.08 10.12 -1.12
CA TRP A 58 -1.76 8.73 -1.48
C TRP A 58 -0.49 8.17 -0.81
N GLY A 59 0.61 8.94 -0.76
CA GLY A 59 1.85 8.49 -0.12
C GLY A 59 1.68 8.18 1.37
N MET A 60 0.91 9.01 2.08
CA MET A 60 0.56 8.80 3.49
C MET A 60 -0.36 7.59 3.65
N PHE A 61 -1.33 7.43 2.75
CA PHE A 61 -2.24 6.28 2.75
C PHE A 61 -1.52 4.93 2.57
N PHE A 62 -0.60 4.83 1.59
CA PHE A 62 0.19 3.61 1.41
C PHE A 62 1.15 3.34 2.58
N GLN A 63 1.73 4.38 3.18
CA GLN A 63 2.49 4.22 4.43
C GLN A 63 1.61 3.67 5.56
N PHE A 64 0.37 4.16 5.68
CA PHE A 64 -0.58 3.74 6.71
C PHE A 64 -1.11 2.33 6.50
N LEU A 65 -1.31 1.90 5.26
CA LEU A 65 -1.63 0.50 4.96
C LEU A 65 -0.47 -0.41 5.37
N ARG A 66 0.76 -0.09 4.99
CA ARG A 66 1.95 -0.93 5.26
C ARG A 66 2.17 -1.18 6.74
N TYR A 67 2.37 -0.16 7.58
CA TYR A 67 2.65 -0.43 9.00
C TYR A 67 1.47 -1.10 9.72
N LYS A 68 0.22 -0.91 9.26
CA LYS A 68 -0.94 -1.59 9.86
C LYS A 68 -1.06 -3.04 9.40
N ALA A 69 -0.73 -3.34 8.16
CA ALA A 69 -0.59 -4.70 7.68
C ALA A 69 0.40 -5.47 8.56
N ASP A 70 1.57 -4.88 8.82
CA ASP A 70 2.58 -5.44 9.72
C ASP A 70 2.05 -5.66 11.15
N TRP A 71 1.21 -4.75 11.67
CA TRP A 71 0.61 -4.87 13.03
C TRP A 71 -0.50 -5.93 13.13
N TYR A 72 -1.32 -6.10 12.09
CA TYR A 72 -2.51 -6.96 12.13
C TYR A 72 -2.34 -8.30 11.38
N GLY A 73 -1.19 -8.52 10.73
CA GLY A 73 -0.92 -9.74 9.96
C GLY A 73 -1.62 -9.80 8.60
N THR A 74 -2.09 -8.66 8.07
CA THR A 74 -2.76 -8.57 6.77
C THR A 74 -1.71 -8.55 5.65
N ASN A 75 -1.86 -9.39 4.63
CA ASN A 75 -0.93 -9.41 3.51
C ASN A 75 -1.14 -8.19 2.59
N ILE A 76 -0.07 -7.52 2.17
CA ILE A 76 -0.12 -6.55 1.06
C ILE A 76 0.64 -7.12 -0.13
N ILE A 77 -0.06 -7.43 -1.20
CA ILE A 77 0.53 -7.84 -2.48
C ILE A 77 0.57 -6.64 -3.40
N THR A 78 1.73 -6.32 -3.96
CA THR A 78 1.90 -5.22 -4.91
C THR A 78 2.13 -5.77 -6.30
N ILE A 79 1.31 -5.41 -7.28
CA ILE A 79 1.49 -5.81 -8.68
C ILE A 79 2.52 -4.93 -9.39
N GLY A 80 3.03 -5.39 -10.54
CA GLY A 80 3.99 -4.66 -11.35
C GLY A 80 3.46 -3.29 -11.80
N ARG A 81 4.32 -2.27 -11.73
CA ARG A 81 4.00 -0.87 -12.08
C ARG A 81 3.44 -0.66 -13.50
N PHE A 82 3.84 -1.53 -14.43
CA PHE A 82 3.50 -1.42 -15.84
C PHE A 82 2.42 -2.42 -16.29
N GLU A 83 1.80 -3.12 -15.34
CA GLU A 83 0.71 -4.03 -15.63
C GLU A 83 -0.49 -3.27 -16.22
N PRO A 84 -1.11 -3.76 -17.31
CA PRO A 84 -2.18 -3.07 -18.01
C PRO A 84 -3.55 -3.21 -17.32
N SER A 85 -3.61 -3.03 -15.99
CA SER A 85 -4.80 -3.24 -15.12
C SER A 85 -6.07 -2.57 -15.67
N SER A 86 -6.00 -1.29 -15.99
CA SER A 86 -7.14 -0.50 -16.50
C SER A 86 -7.47 -0.80 -17.97
N LYS A 87 -6.51 -1.35 -18.74
CA LYS A 87 -6.63 -1.60 -20.19
C LYS A 87 -7.05 -3.02 -20.53
N THR A 88 -6.81 -3.97 -19.64
CA THR A 88 -7.11 -5.40 -19.84
C THR A 88 -8.57 -5.66 -19.55
N CYS A 89 -9.27 -6.38 -20.43
CA CYS A 89 -10.61 -6.87 -20.15
C CYS A 89 -10.52 -7.98 -19.09
N SER A 90 -11.04 -7.74 -17.89
CA SER A 90 -11.04 -8.73 -16.79
C SER A 90 -11.80 -10.03 -17.10
N LYS A 91 -12.60 -10.06 -18.18
CA LYS A 91 -13.38 -11.24 -18.61
C LYS A 91 -12.65 -12.11 -19.64
N CYS A 92 -11.82 -11.54 -20.52
CA CYS A 92 -11.21 -12.27 -21.63
C CYS A 92 -9.74 -11.93 -21.93
N GLY A 93 -9.10 -11.06 -21.15
CA GLY A 93 -7.68 -10.70 -21.31
C GLY A 93 -7.36 -9.72 -22.46
N TYR A 94 -8.33 -9.28 -23.28
CA TYR A 94 -8.09 -8.31 -24.35
C TYR A 94 -7.53 -6.98 -23.82
N ILE A 95 -6.41 -6.50 -24.35
CA ILE A 95 -5.78 -5.24 -23.94
C ILE A 95 -6.16 -4.10 -24.89
N LYS A 96 -6.91 -3.11 -24.37
CA LYS A 96 -7.26 -1.89 -25.10
C LYS A 96 -6.11 -0.87 -25.06
N HIS A 97 -5.18 -0.97 -26.00
CA HIS A 97 -3.96 -0.14 -26.04
C HIS A 97 -4.22 1.37 -26.11
N ASP A 98 -5.25 1.80 -26.83
CA ASP A 98 -5.65 3.18 -27.07
C ASP A 98 -6.49 3.82 -25.94
N LEU A 99 -6.77 3.09 -24.85
CA LEU A 99 -7.50 3.63 -23.69
C LEU A 99 -6.73 4.79 -23.03
N THR A 100 -7.40 5.90 -22.81
CA THR A 100 -6.88 7.14 -22.21
C THR A 100 -7.42 7.39 -20.80
N LEU A 101 -6.84 8.36 -20.08
CA LEU A 101 -7.32 8.75 -18.75
C LEU A 101 -8.72 9.39 -18.75
N LYS A 102 -9.22 9.86 -19.91
CA LYS A 102 -10.57 10.42 -20.03
C LYS A 102 -11.64 9.34 -20.17
N ASP A 103 -11.27 8.18 -20.69
CA ASP A 103 -12.19 7.07 -20.94
C ASP A 103 -12.51 6.39 -19.59
N ARG A 104 -13.71 6.66 -19.08
CA ARG A 104 -14.20 6.13 -17.81
C ARG A 104 -14.92 4.80 -17.97
N GLU A 105 -15.61 4.63 -19.10
CA GLU A 105 -16.22 3.37 -19.51
C GLU A 105 -15.69 2.93 -20.86
N TRP A 106 -15.64 1.63 -21.11
CA TRP A 106 -15.39 1.06 -22.43
C TRP A 106 -16.08 -0.30 -22.58
N VAL A 107 -16.33 -0.69 -23.83
CA VAL A 107 -16.86 -2.02 -24.17
C VAL A 107 -15.75 -2.85 -24.80
N CYS A 108 -15.58 -4.09 -24.35
CA CYS A 108 -14.59 -5.00 -24.90
C CYS A 108 -14.99 -5.42 -26.32
N PRO A 109 -14.15 -5.18 -27.36
CA PRO A 109 -14.48 -5.54 -28.74
C PRO A 109 -14.45 -7.06 -29.01
N VAL A 110 -13.91 -7.86 -28.07
CA VAL A 110 -13.80 -9.33 -28.21
C VAL A 110 -14.96 -10.06 -27.54
N CYS A 111 -15.34 -9.68 -26.31
CA CYS A 111 -16.37 -10.39 -25.53
C CYS A 111 -17.63 -9.57 -25.22
N GLY A 112 -17.72 -8.32 -25.69
CA GLY A 112 -18.87 -7.44 -25.50
C GLY A 112 -19.08 -6.91 -24.07
N GLU A 113 -18.21 -7.25 -23.11
CA GLU A 113 -18.35 -6.81 -21.72
C GLU A 113 -18.21 -5.30 -21.57
N ARG A 114 -19.03 -4.67 -20.72
CA ARG A 114 -18.94 -3.25 -20.40
C ARG A 114 -18.16 -3.07 -19.10
N HIS A 115 -17.12 -2.25 -19.15
CA HIS A 115 -16.27 -1.97 -18.01
C HIS A 115 -16.40 -0.51 -17.59
N ASP A 116 -16.72 -0.25 -16.31
CA ASP A 116 -16.11 0.91 -15.63
C ASP A 116 -14.62 0.61 -15.47
N ARG A 117 -13.78 1.59 -15.83
CA ARG A 117 -12.34 1.42 -15.88
C ARG A 117 -11.72 1.10 -14.53
N ASP A 118 -12.19 1.72 -13.45
CA ASP A 118 -11.55 1.59 -12.14
C ASP A 118 -12.02 0.31 -11.43
N VAL A 119 -13.28 -0.11 -11.62
CA VAL A 119 -13.77 -1.44 -11.20
C VAL A 119 -13.02 -2.55 -11.94
N ASN A 120 -12.88 -2.42 -13.27
CA ASN A 120 -12.13 -3.38 -14.07
C ASN A 120 -10.64 -3.42 -13.69
N ALA A 121 -10.02 -2.26 -13.40
CA ALA A 121 -8.67 -2.20 -12.86
C ALA A 121 -8.57 -2.94 -11.52
N ALA A 122 -9.50 -2.72 -10.58
CA ALA A 122 -9.50 -3.40 -9.28
C ALA A 122 -9.58 -4.94 -9.41
N ILE A 123 -10.39 -5.45 -10.35
CA ILE A 123 -10.47 -6.88 -10.66
C ILE A 123 -9.12 -7.39 -11.20
N ASN A 124 -8.53 -6.72 -12.19
CA ASN A 124 -7.24 -7.13 -12.74
C ASN A 124 -6.09 -7.01 -11.72
N ILE A 125 -6.10 -6.02 -10.83
CA ILE A 125 -5.09 -5.90 -9.76
C ILE A 125 -5.15 -7.10 -8.81
N ARG A 126 -6.35 -7.57 -8.48
CA ARG A 126 -6.56 -8.80 -7.71
C ARG A 126 -6.06 -10.02 -8.49
N ASP A 127 -6.39 -10.12 -9.77
CA ASP A 127 -6.09 -11.34 -10.54
C ASP A 127 -4.60 -11.47 -10.87
N PHE A 128 -3.93 -10.36 -11.23
CA PHE A 128 -2.49 -10.32 -11.45
C PHE A 128 -1.67 -10.62 -10.19
N SER A 129 -2.16 -10.24 -9.00
CA SER A 129 -1.45 -10.48 -7.74
C SER A 129 -1.37 -11.97 -7.38
N PHE A 130 -2.42 -12.74 -7.70
CA PHE A 130 -2.48 -14.18 -7.45
C PHE A 130 -1.80 -15.02 -8.53
N VAL A 131 -1.71 -14.52 -9.78
CA VAL A 131 -0.89 -15.18 -10.82
C VAL A 131 0.59 -15.07 -10.49
N ASN A 132 1.08 -13.87 -10.13
CA ASN A 132 2.51 -13.63 -9.89
C ASN A 132 3.04 -14.28 -8.60
N THR A 133 2.20 -14.48 -7.57
CA THR A 133 2.60 -15.21 -6.35
C THR A 133 2.89 -16.71 -6.59
N GLY A 134 2.47 -17.28 -7.72
CA GLY A 134 2.86 -18.62 -8.14
C GLY A 134 4.33 -18.73 -8.61
N SER A 135 4.87 -17.67 -9.22
CA SER A 135 6.22 -17.61 -9.79
C SER A 135 7.31 -17.13 -8.83
N ASP A 136 6.96 -16.33 -7.80
CA ASP A 136 7.95 -15.59 -6.99
C ASP A 136 8.64 -16.36 -5.85
N ARG A 137 8.50 -17.68 -5.77
CA ARG A 137 9.24 -18.51 -4.79
C ARG A 137 10.77 -18.51 -4.97
N ASN A 138 11.32 -17.84 -5.98
CA ASN A 138 12.75 -17.84 -6.29
C ASN A 138 13.44 -16.46 -6.26
N THR A 139 12.73 -15.35 -6.03
CA THR A 139 13.29 -13.99 -6.23
C THR A 139 13.76 -13.31 -4.93
N GLN A 140 13.35 -13.77 -3.75
CA GLN A 140 13.83 -13.26 -2.46
C GLN A 140 15.16 -13.89 -2.00
N LYS A 141 16.20 -13.82 -2.85
CA LYS A 141 17.57 -14.25 -2.47
C LYS A 141 18.70 -13.38 -3.04
N SER A 142 18.49 -12.07 -3.10
CA SER A 142 19.55 -11.06 -3.06
C SER A 142 18.97 -9.79 -2.40
N LYS A 143 19.63 -9.11 -1.45
CA LYS A 143 21.08 -8.99 -1.21
C LYS A 143 21.41 -9.07 0.29
N SER A 144 22.32 -9.97 0.66
CA SER A 144 23.13 -9.85 1.88
C SER A 144 24.60 -9.86 1.47
N ALA A 145 25.16 -8.68 1.20
CA ALA A 145 26.60 -8.50 1.02
C ALA A 145 27.19 -8.05 2.36
N LYS A 146 28.13 -8.84 2.88
CA LYS A 146 28.73 -8.67 4.20
C LYS A 146 29.71 -7.48 4.20
N HIS A 147 29.82 -6.79 5.33
CA HIS A 147 31.09 -6.18 5.75
C HIS A 147 31.39 -6.64 7.18
N GLY A 148 32.65 -7.00 7.43
CA GLY A 148 33.07 -7.69 8.64
C GLY A 148 33.37 -6.74 9.81
N ASN A 149 33.33 -7.29 11.02
CA ASN A 149 33.73 -6.63 12.26
C ASN A 149 35.23 -6.30 12.30
N SER A 150 35.56 -5.23 13.03
CA SER A 150 36.65 -5.26 14.02
C SER A 150 36.41 -4.20 15.10
N LEU A 151 36.42 -4.63 16.38
CA LEU A 151 36.92 -3.97 17.60
C LEU A 151 37.04 -2.42 17.57
N GLU A 152 36.52 -1.59 18.48
CA GLU A 152 36.12 -1.73 19.90
C GLU A 152 35.37 -0.41 20.33
N SER A 153 34.90 -0.10 21.56
CA SER A 153 34.89 -0.73 22.91
C SER A 153 33.73 -0.19 23.80
N SER A 154 33.62 -0.74 25.01
CA SER A 154 33.15 -0.21 26.32
C SER A 154 32.21 1.01 26.50
N ALA A 155 31.25 0.82 27.43
CA ALA A 155 30.44 1.81 28.17
C ALA A 155 29.24 2.42 27.39
N GLU A 156 28.02 2.58 27.94
CA GLU A 156 27.54 2.61 29.34
C GLU A 156 26.16 1.94 29.58
N ARG A 157 26.01 1.33 30.79
CA ARG A 157 24.88 1.39 31.76
C ARG A 157 23.42 1.35 31.22
N MET A 158 22.62 0.29 31.44
CA MET A 158 22.03 -0.25 32.70
C MET A 158 20.62 0.27 33.05
N SER A 159 19.79 -0.67 33.53
CA SER A 159 18.48 -0.52 34.21
C SER A 159 17.29 0.01 33.39
N ALA A 160 16.04 -0.35 33.70
CA ALA A 160 15.47 -1.52 34.38
C ALA A 160 13.93 -1.43 34.27
N MET A 161 13.23 -2.55 34.23
CA MET A 161 11.99 -2.84 35.00
C MET A 161 11.25 -4.03 34.37
N ALA A 162 11.26 -5.15 35.09
CA ALA A 162 10.25 -6.19 34.92
C ALA A 162 8.93 -5.71 35.57
N PHE A 163 7.79 -6.15 35.06
CA PHE A 163 6.51 -6.02 35.75
C PHE A 163 5.90 -7.41 35.93
N GLU A 164 6.18 -7.94 37.12
CA GLU A 164 5.43 -8.86 37.97
C GLU A 164 4.29 -9.71 37.36
N ALA A 165 4.40 -11.03 37.60
CA ALA A 165 3.28 -11.96 37.55
C ALA A 165 2.56 -12.00 38.92
N PRO A 166 1.26 -12.29 38.98
CA PRO A 166 0.56 -12.59 40.24
C PRO A 166 0.69 -14.08 40.62
N GLU A 167 0.81 -14.32 41.92
CA GLU A 167 0.84 -15.65 42.54
C GLU A 167 -0.44 -16.46 42.34
N SER A 168 -0.30 -17.78 42.22
CA SER A 168 -1.35 -18.72 42.62
C SER A 168 -0.76 -19.97 43.31
N LEU A 169 -0.76 -19.91 44.63
CA LEU A 169 -0.90 -20.99 45.62
C LEU A 169 -0.55 -22.45 45.24
N ALA A 170 0.50 -22.93 45.91
CA ALA A 170 0.45 -23.94 46.99
C ALA A 170 0.20 -25.45 46.73
N GLN A 171 0.93 -26.22 47.56
CA GLN A 171 0.80 -27.64 47.92
C GLN A 171 1.44 -28.67 46.98
N GLY A 172 2.33 -29.48 47.57
CA GLY A 172 3.22 -30.47 46.94
C GLY A 172 4.44 -30.69 47.82
#